data_AF-A0A7C2IB25-F1
#
_entry.id   AF-A0A7C2IB25-F1
#
_cell.length_a   1.000
_cell.length_b   1.000
_cell.length_c   1.000
_cell.angle_alpha   90.00
_cell.angle_beta   90.00
_cell.angle_gamma   90.00
#
_symmetry.space_group_name_H-M   'P 1'
#
loop_
_entity.id
_entity.type
_entity.pdbx_description
1 polymer ?
#
loop_
_entity_poly.entity_id
_entity_poly.type
_entity_poly.pdbx_seq_one_letter_code
_entity_poly.pdbx_strand_id
1 'polypeptide(L)'
;MEISKGAGMERASRIWRILKVFTLIKGKPGIDAKELAEKCEVSQRTIYRDINVLKLAGIPVYFDKGYHVSEDFFLPPVHLDLGEVLSLAKGAELLSRQKGTPFQRGVESAMEKIFAVITTGVRDAVTREASHFSPAWEPTVDYDKCVPILEVLETGVEENRTVRMTYNVLSRDQTTERDVDPYGFLFRRKAWYLVGHCHLR
;
A
#
# COMPACT_ATOMS: atom_id res chain seq x y z
N MET A 1 31.40 23.88 -12.82
CA MET A 1 30.39 22.82 -12.57
C MET A 1 29.74 23.08 -11.20
N GLU A 2 29.00 24.20 -11.05
CA GLU A 2 28.49 24.67 -9.73
C GLU A 2 26.95 24.70 -9.65
N ILE A 3 26.24 24.33 -10.73
CA ILE A 3 24.78 24.44 -10.82
C ILE A 3 24.04 23.34 -10.00
N SER A 4 24.74 22.29 -9.55
CA SER A 4 24.13 21.14 -8.84
C SER A 4 23.84 21.40 -7.35
N LYS A 5 24.61 22.27 -6.66
CA LYS A 5 24.45 22.51 -5.21
C LYS A 5 23.18 23.32 -4.86
N GLY A 6 22.80 24.28 -5.69
CA GLY A 6 21.64 25.15 -5.44
C GLY A 6 20.30 24.43 -5.52
N ALA A 7 20.12 23.57 -6.53
CA ALA A 7 18.91 22.79 -6.72
C ALA A 7 18.69 21.74 -5.62
N GLY A 8 19.77 21.17 -5.07
CA GLY A 8 19.70 20.24 -3.94
C GLY A 8 19.20 20.93 -2.65
N MET A 9 19.68 22.15 -2.39
CA MET A 9 19.29 22.92 -1.20
C MET A 9 17.85 23.44 -1.29
N GLU A 10 17.40 23.84 -2.48
CA GLU A 10 16.00 24.25 -2.73
C GLU A 10 15.03 23.07 -2.57
N ARG A 11 15.41 21.87 -3.05
CA ARG A 11 14.63 20.63 -2.87
C ARG A 11 14.54 20.21 -1.41
N ALA A 12 15.65 20.27 -0.67
CA ALA A 12 15.67 19.99 0.76
C ALA A 12 14.78 20.98 1.56
N SER A 13 14.85 22.27 1.22
CA SER A 13 14.01 23.31 1.80
C SER A 13 12.51 23.07 1.54
N ARG A 14 12.16 22.62 0.33
CA ARG A 14 10.78 22.25 -0.01
C ARG A 14 10.28 21.03 0.78
N ILE A 15 11.07 19.97 0.91
CA ILE A 15 10.68 18.78 1.69
C ILE A 15 10.45 19.16 3.14
N TRP A 16 11.38 19.90 3.74
CA TRP A 16 11.24 20.36 5.12
C TRP A 16 9.97 21.20 5.31
N ARG A 17 9.65 22.09 4.36
CA ARG A 17 8.42 22.87 4.39
C ARG A 17 7.17 22.01 4.29
N ILE A 18 7.13 21.01 3.40
CA ILE A 18 6.00 20.08 3.27
C ILE A 18 5.78 19.33 4.59
N LEU A 19 6.86 18.83 5.23
CA LEU A 19 6.78 18.18 6.54
C LEU A 19 6.27 19.13 7.63
N LYS A 20 6.71 20.39 7.61
CA LYS A 20 6.23 21.44 8.52
C LYS A 20 4.74 21.70 8.34
N VAL A 21 4.26 21.85 7.09
CA VAL A 21 2.82 22.00 6.78
C VAL A 21 2.03 20.82 7.32
N PHE A 22 2.46 19.59 7.07
CA PHE A 22 1.81 18.39 7.59
C PHE A 22 1.72 18.39 9.11
N THR A 23 2.83 18.70 9.79
CA THR A 23 2.91 18.75 11.26
C THR A 23 1.97 19.80 11.85
N LEU A 24 1.89 20.97 11.21
CA LEU A 24 1.00 22.06 11.62
C LEU A 24 -0.47 21.69 11.48
N ILE A 25 -0.85 21.04 10.37
CA ILE A 25 -2.22 20.56 10.15
C ILE A 25 -2.58 19.49 11.19
N LYS A 26 -1.66 18.55 11.48
CA LYS A 26 -1.88 17.50 12.47
C LYS A 26 -1.98 18.04 13.91
N GLY A 27 -1.16 19.03 14.26
CA GLY A 27 -1.11 19.59 15.61
C GLY A 27 -2.21 20.60 15.93
N LYS A 28 -2.83 21.21 14.92
CA LYS A 28 -3.93 22.18 15.06
C LYS A 28 -4.98 21.94 13.97
N PRO A 29 -5.94 21.02 14.19
CA PRO A 29 -7.09 20.87 13.30
C PRO A 29 -7.81 22.22 13.13
N GLY A 30 -8.09 22.61 11.88
CA GLY A 30 -8.74 23.89 11.57
C GLY A 30 -7.78 25.04 11.26
N ILE A 31 -6.47 24.78 11.09
CA ILE A 31 -5.51 25.80 10.64
C ILE A 31 -5.79 26.22 9.19
N ASP A 32 -5.84 27.53 8.89
CA ASP A 32 -6.13 28.01 7.53
C ASP A 32 -4.87 28.20 6.66
N ALA A 33 -5.07 28.46 5.37
CA ALA A 33 -3.98 28.66 4.41
C ALA A 33 -3.09 29.87 4.75
N LYS A 34 -3.67 30.91 5.37
CA LYS A 34 -2.98 32.15 5.71
C LYS A 34 -2.03 31.92 6.89
N GLU A 35 -2.50 31.27 7.94
CA GLU A 35 -1.70 30.92 9.11
C GLU A 35 -0.58 29.93 8.74
N LEU A 36 -0.87 28.96 7.86
CA LEU A 36 0.17 28.07 7.31
C LEU A 36 1.24 28.85 6.52
N ALA A 37 0.82 29.80 5.69
CA ALA A 37 1.72 30.65 4.89
C ALA A 37 2.63 31.50 5.79
N GLU A 38 2.07 32.12 6.82
CA GLU A 38 2.82 32.90 7.82
C GLU A 38 3.81 32.02 8.58
N LYS A 39 3.39 30.87 9.13
CA LYS A 39 4.27 29.96 9.88
C LYS A 39 5.36 29.33 9.03
N CYS A 40 5.12 29.16 7.74
CA CYS A 40 6.10 28.60 6.80
C CYS A 40 6.88 29.67 6.04
N GLU A 41 6.64 30.97 6.30
CA GLU A 41 7.30 32.11 5.64
C GLU A 41 7.23 32.04 4.10
N VAL A 42 6.07 31.65 3.57
CA VAL A 42 5.84 31.52 2.12
C VAL A 42 4.47 32.09 1.74
N SER A 43 4.20 32.18 0.44
CA SER A 43 2.87 32.57 -0.05
C SER A 43 1.83 31.46 0.19
N GLN A 44 0.55 31.84 0.30
CA GLN A 44 -0.56 30.88 0.31
C GLN A 44 -0.57 30.00 -0.95
N ARG A 45 -0.16 30.54 -2.11
CA ARG A 45 -0.02 29.76 -3.36
C ARG A 45 0.98 28.61 -3.20
N THR A 46 2.08 28.84 -2.48
CA THR A 46 3.07 27.80 -2.15
C THR A 46 2.45 26.74 -1.24
N ILE A 47 1.69 27.16 -0.22
CA ILE A 47 0.97 26.25 0.67
C ILE A 47 -0.02 25.38 -0.10
N TYR A 48 -0.86 25.94 -0.97
CA TYR A 48 -1.79 25.15 -1.78
C TYR A 48 -1.07 24.11 -2.63
N ARG A 49 0.09 24.49 -3.22
CA ARG A 49 0.91 23.55 -3.98
C ARG A 49 1.48 22.44 -3.12
N ASP A 50 1.94 22.75 -1.91
CA ASP A 50 2.51 21.77 -0.99
C ASP A 50 1.42 20.85 -0.38
N ILE A 51 0.21 21.36 -0.13
CA ILE A 51 -0.96 20.56 0.23
C ILE A 51 -1.34 19.60 -0.90
N ASN A 52 -1.29 20.05 -2.16
CA ASN A 52 -1.50 19.17 -3.30
C ASN A 52 -0.43 18.06 -3.37
N VAL A 53 0.82 18.34 -2.99
CA VAL A 53 1.85 17.29 -2.89
C VAL A 53 1.50 16.29 -1.78
N LEU A 54 1.03 16.74 -0.62
CA LEU A 54 0.58 15.84 0.45
C LEU A 54 -0.57 14.92 -0.03
N LYS A 55 -1.55 15.48 -0.74
CA LYS A 55 -2.65 14.70 -1.34
C LYS A 55 -2.17 13.68 -2.36
N LEU A 56 -1.25 14.07 -3.25
CA LEU A 56 -0.64 13.16 -4.23
C LEU A 56 0.21 12.07 -3.56
N ALA A 57 0.76 12.34 -2.37
CA ALA A 57 1.44 11.35 -1.53
C ALA A 57 0.47 10.45 -0.73
N GLY A 58 -0.84 10.56 -0.97
CA GLY A 58 -1.87 9.75 -0.32
C GLY A 58 -2.32 10.23 1.05
N ILE A 59 -1.85 11.40 1.53
CA ILE A 59 -2.28 11.96 2.81
C ILE A 59 -3.60 12.71 2.62
N PRO A 60 -4.70 12.31 3.29
CA PRO A 60 -6.03 12.84 3.07
C PRO A 60 -6.20 14.15 3.86
N VAL A 61 -5.69 15.22 3.28
CA VAL A 61 -5.87 16.58 3.79
C VAL A 61 -7.21 17.13 3.31
N TYR A 62 -8.10 17.45 4.24
CA TYR A 62 -9.42 18.03 3.96
C TYR A 62 -9.46 19.51 4.38
N PHE A 63 -10.47 20.23 3.88
CA PHE A 63 -10.74 21.61 4.26
C PHE A 63 -12.20 21.74 4.68
N ASP A 64 -12.43 21.95 5.98
CA ASP A 64 -13.72 22.37 6.54
C ASP A 64 -13.44 23.38 7.65
N LYS A 65 -13.74 24.66 7.38
CA LYS A 65 -13.39 25.81 8.24
C LYS A 65 -11.90 25.87 8.63
N GLY A 66 -11.04 25.23 7.83
CA GLY A 66 -9.61 25.05 8.06
C GLY A 66 -9.14 23.66 7.63
N TYR A 67 -7.82 23.48 7.54
CA TYR A 67 -7.22 22.21 7.14
C TYR A 67 -7.15 21.21 8.30
N HIS A 68 -7.43 19.95 8.01
CA HIS A 68 -7.26 18.82 8.92
C HIS A 68 -6.88 17.55 8.13
N VAL A 69 -6.34 16.55 8.83
CA VAL A 69 -6.15 15.19 8.32
C VAL A 69 -7.17 14.31 9.02
N SER A 70 -7.84 13.40 8.30
CA SER A 70 -8.78 12.47 8.92
C SER A 70 -8.11 11.68 10.05
N GLU A 71 -8.76 11.62 11.21
CA GLU A 71 -8.26 10.84 12.37
C GLU A 71 -8.13 9.35 12.03
N ASP A 72 -8.98 8.85 11.13
CA ASP A 72 -9.00 7.45 10.70
C ASP A 72 -7.93 7.11 9.64
N PHE A 73 -7.14 8.08 9.18
CA PHE A 73 -6.15 7.84 8.14
C PHE A 73 -4.96 7.00 8.63
N PHE A 74 -4.59 7.15 9.89
CA PHE A 74 -3.56 6.32 10.51
C PHE A 74 -4.22 5.33 11.44
N LEU A 75 -3.75 4.09 11.42
CA LEU A 75 -4.08 3.17 12.50
C LEU A 75 -3.65 3.82 13.83
N PRO A 76 -4.50 3.78 14.88
CA PRO A 76 -4.09 4.15 16.22
C PRO A 76 -2.80 3.41 16.62
N PRO A 77 -1.98 3.95 17.55
CA PRO A 77 -0.81 3.26 18.04
C PRO A 77 -1.17 1.83 18.50
N VAL A 78 -0.56 0.84 17.88
CA VAL A 78 -0.70 -0.58 18.24
C VAL A 78 0.49 -1.00 19.08
N HIS A 79 0.20 -1.69 20.18
CA HIS A 79 1.22 -2.37 20.98
C HIS A 79 1.36 -3.78 20.44
N LEU A 80 2.55 -4.11 19.93
CA LEU A 80 2.88 -5.45 19.46
C LEU A 80 3.96 -6.05 20.36
N ASP A 81 3.75 -7.28 20.82
CA ASP A 81 4.77 -8.06 21.49
C ASP A 81 5.71 -8.78 20.49
N LEU A 82 6.78 -9.40 21.00
CA LEU A 82 7.76 -10.08 20.16
C LEU A 82 7.13 -11.24 19.35
N GLY A 83 6.21 -12.01 19.95
CA GLY A 83 5.54 -13.13 19.29
C GLY A 83 4.61 -12.67 18.18
N GLU A 84 3.93 -11.55 18.37
CA GLU A 84 3.08 -10.91 17.36
C GLU A 84 3.92 -10.40 16.19
N VAL A 85 5.04 -9.70 16.45
CA VAL A 85 5.96 -9.25 15.39
C VAL A 85 6.56 -10.43 14.63
N LEU A 86 6.95 -11.51 15.32
CA LEU A 86 7.44 -12.74 14.69
C LEU A 86 6.38 -13.37 13.78
N SER A 87 5.14 -13.45 14.24
CA SER A 87 4.02 -14.01 13.47
C SER A 87 3.72 -13.17 12.23
N LEU A 88 3.71 -11.84 12.37
CA LEU A 88 3.54 -10.91 11.26
C LEU A 88 4.69 -10.99 10.26
N ALA A 89 5.94 -11.02 10.72
CA ALA A 89 7.10 -11.20 9.85
C ALA A 89 7.02 -12.53 9.07
N LYS A 90 6.50 -13.59 9.70
CA LYS A 90 6.34 -14.88 9.03
C LYS A 90 5.25 -14.87 7.97
N GLY A 91 4.10 -14.27 8.27
CA GLY A 91 3.04 -14.02 7.29
C GLY A 91 3.54 -13.13 6.15
N ALA A 92 4.36 -12.12 6.45
CA ALA A 92 4.93 -11.21 5.48
C ALA A 92 5.91 -11.88 4.52
N GLU A 93 6.74 -12.80 5.00
CA GLU A 93 7.60 -13.60 4.13
C GLU A 93 6.76 -14.42 3.13
N LEU A 94 5.62 -14.96 3.56
CA LEU A 94 4.74 -15.70 2.67
C LEU A 94 4.08 -14.79 1.62
N LEU A 95 3.51 -13.67 2.07
CA LEU A 95 2.79 -12.75 1.19
C LEU A 95 3.74 -12.00 0.23
N SER A 96 4.96 -11.68 0.65
CA SER A 96 5.97 -11.04 -0.21
C SER A 96 6.45 -11.96 -1.35
N ARG A 97 6.34 -13.28 -1.18
CA ARG A 97 6.62 -14.25 -2.26
C ARG A 97 5.52 -14.30 -3.33
N GLN A 98 4.36 -13.69 -3.09
CA GLN A 98 3.27 -13.60 -4.07
C GLN A 98 3.41 -12.37 -4.98
N LYS A 99 4.46 -12.40 -5.81
CA LYS A 99 4.78 -11.30 -6.72
C LYS A 99 3.60 -10.89 -7.58
N GLY A 100 3.42 -9.59 -7.81
CA GLY A 100 2.36 -9.05 -8.66
C GLY A 100 0.97 -8.97 -8.01
N THR A 101 0.78 -9.57 -6.82
CA THR A 101 -0.47 -9.42 -6.05
C THR A 101 -0.47 -8.11 -5.24
N PRO A 102 -1.64 -7.53 -4.90
CA PRO A 102 -1.71 -6.37 -4.00
C PRO A 102 -1.09 -6.63 -2.62
N PHE A 103 -1.11 -7.90 -2.18
CA PHE A 103 -0.57 -8.31 -0.88
C PHE A 103 0.95 -8.16 -0.79
N GLN A 104 1.69 -8.33 -1.90
CA GLN A 104 3.14 -8.15 -1.89
C GLN A 104 3.51 -6.73 -1.46
N ARG A 105 3.02 -5.72 -2.19
CA ARG A 105 3.35 -4.31 -1.93
C ARG A 105 2.85 -3.85 -0.55
N GLY A 106 1.65 -4.28 -0.16
CA GLY A 106 1.08 -3.95 1.14
C GLY A 106 1.92 -4.50 2.30
N VAL A 107 2.36 -5.74 2.20
CA VAL A 107 3.10 -6.39 3.29
C VAL A 107 4.54 -5.91 3.40
N GLU A 108 5.20 -5.62 2.28
CA GLU A 108 6.54 -5.00 2.27
C GLU A 108 6.50 -3.64 2.97
N SER A 109 5.55 -2.77 2.61
CA SER A 109 5.37 -1.46 3.24
C SER A 109 5.02 -1.56 4.73
N ALA A 110 4.20 -2.53 5.13
CA ALA A 110 3.85 -2.74 6.53
C ALA A 110 5.08 -3.15 7.36
N MET A 111 5.88 -4.10 6.87
CA MET A 111 7.08 -4.56 7.57
C MET A 111 8.16 -3.49 7.67
N GLU A 112 8.32 -2.63 6.65
CA GLU A 112 9.19 -1.45 6.74
C GLU A 112 8.80 -0.53 7.91
N LYS A 113 7.50 -0.25 8.06
CA LYS A 113 6.97 0.60 9.15
C LYS A 113 7.18 -0.05 10.52
N ILE A 114 6.94 -1.36 10.64
CA ILE A 114 7.17 -2.10 11.89
C ILE A 114 8.66 -2.09 12.24
N PHE A 115 9.54 -2.39 11.27
CA PHE A 115 10.99 -2.41 11.47
C PHE A 115 11.59 -1.03 11.75
N ALA A 116 10.91 0.06 11.39
CA ALA A 116 11.32 1.42 11.72
C ALA A 116 11.07 1.80 13.19
N VAL A 117 10.17 1.11 13.89
CA VAL A 117 9.79 1.45 15.28
C VAL A 117 10.31 0.47 16.34
N ILE A 118 10.71 -0.75 15.96
CA ILE A 118 11.28 -1.72 16.89
C ILE A 118 12.79 -1.51 17.12
N THR A 119 13.30 -1.97 18.26
CA THR A 119 14.74 -1.91 18.58
C THR A 119 15.55 -2.91 17.74
N THR A 120 16.86 -2.64 17.59
CA THR A 120 17.78 -3.53 16.85
C THR A 120 17.74 -4.97 17.37
N GLY A 121 17.67 -5.17 18.70
CA GLY A 121 17.60 -6.52 19.27
C GLY A 121 16.35 -7.31 18.89
N VAL A 122 15.18 -6.63 18.80
CA VAL A 122 13.93 -7.26 18.33
C VAL A 122 14.03 -7.58 16.84
N ARG A 123 14.59 -6.68 16.03
CA ARG A 123 14.83 -6.92 14.60
C ARG A 123 15.73 -8.13 14.36
N ASP A 124 16.82 -8.25 15.11
CA ASP A 124 17.76 -9.37 14.98
C ASP A 124 17.12 -10.69 15.40
N ALA A 125 16.34 -10.68 16.50
CA ALA A 125 15.56 -11.84 16.92
C ALA A 125 14.57 -12.25 15.83
N VAL A 126 13.83 -11.30 15.25
CA VAL A 126 12.88 -11.58 14.17
C VAL A 126 13.57 -12.17 12.94
N THR A 127 14.70 -11.58 12.52
CA THR A 127 15.45 -12.05 11.36
C THR A 127 16.00 -13.47 11.58
N ARG A 128 16.54 -13.73 12.77
CA ARG A 128 17.06 -15.05 13.14
C ARG A 128 15.95 -16.10 13.22
N GLU A 129 14.90 -15.83 13.98
CA GLU A 129 13.79 -16.78 14.15
C GLU A 129 13.04 -17.05 12.84
N ALA A 130 12.83 -16.00 12.02
CA ALA A 130 12.19 -16.16 10.70
C ALA A 130 12.99 -17.08 9.78
N SER A 131 14.32 -17.16 9.94
CA SER A 131 15.19 -18.03 9.13
C SER A 131 15.07 -19.52 9.48
N HIS A 132 14.65 -19.85 10.72
CA HIS A 132 14.55 -21.25 11.18
C HIS A 132 13.36 -22.01 10.59
N PHE A 133 12.33 -21.28 10.18
CA PHE A 133 11.18 -21.83 9.49
C PHE A 133 11.23 -21.31 8.07
N SER A 134 11.02 -22.09 7.03
CA SER A 134 10.85 -21.53 5.67
C SER A 134 9.68 -22.21 5.00
N PRO A 135 8.59 -21.47 4.70
CA PRO A 135 7.46 -22.07 4.01
C PRO A 135 7.89 -22.37 2.57
N ALA A 136 7.84 -23.64 2.17
CA ALA A 136 8.10 -24.07 0.79
C ALA A 136 6.92 -23.73 -0.16
N TRP A 137 6.39 -22.50 -0.08
CA TRP A 137 5.20 -22.00 -0.76
C TRP A 137 5.56 -20.94 -1.81
N GLU A 138 6.43 -21.30 -2.74
CA GLU A 138 6.63 -20.49 -3.95
C GLU A 138 5.43 -20.65 -4.89
N PRO A 139 4.81 -19.57 -5.37
CA PRO A 139 3.80 -19.66 -6.40
C PRO A 139 4.36 -20.32 -7.65
N THR A 140 3.58 -21.17 -8.31
CA THR A 140 3.96 -21.77 -9.60
C THR A 140 3.67 -20.83 -10.78
N VAL A 141 3.03 -19.69 -10.52
CA VAL A 141 2.60 -18.71 -11.52
C VAL A 141 3.33 -17.39 -11.27
N ASP A 142 3.85 -16.81 -12.34
CA ASP A 142 4.40 -15.46 -12.38
C ASP A 142 3.26 -14.46 -12.58
N TYR A 143 2.74 -13.88 -11.49
CA TYR A 143 1.62 -12.95 -11.57
C TYR A 143 2.01 -11.52 -11.96
N ASP A 144 3.30 -11.19 -12.14
CA ASP A 144 3.68 -9.87 -12.66
C ASP A 144 3.06 -9.63 -14.05
N LYS A 145 2.86 -10.71 -14.82
CA LYS A 145 2.16 -10.68 -16.11
C LYS A 145 0.64 -10.69 -15.99
N CYS A 146 0.12 -10.94 -14.80
CA CYS A 146 -1.31 -11.08 -14.51
C CYS A 146 -1.89 -9.89 -13.74
N VAL A 147 -1.07 -8.88 -13.39
CA VAL A 147 -1.53 -7.70 -12.63
C VAL A 147 -2.82 -7.08 -13.20
N PRO A 148 -2.94 -6.80 -14.52
CA PRO A 148 -4.16 -6.21 -15.05
C PRO A 148 -5.39 -7.13 -14.94
N ILE A 149 -5.17 -8.44 -14.99
CA ILE A 149 -6.24 -9.43 -14.84
C ILE A 149 -6.70 -9.48 -13.38
N LEU A 150 -5.76 -9.50 -12.43
CA LEU A 150 -6.07 -9.51 -11.01
C LEU A 150 -6.84 -8.26 -10.58
N GLU A 151 -6.43 -7.07 -11.06
CA GLU A 151 -7.13 -5.81 -10.77
C GLU A 151 -8.60 -5.84 -11.24
N VAL A 152 -8.86 -6.32 -12.46
CA VAL A 152 -10.24 -6.44 -12.98
C VAL A 152 -11.06 -7.44 -12.18
N LEU A 153 -10.47 -8.58 -11.82
CA LEU A 153 -11.16 -9.61 -11.04
C LEU A 153 -11.46 -9.15 -9.61
N GLU A 154 -10.53 -8.43 -8.97
CA GLU A 154 -10.73 -7.84 -7.64
C GLU A 154 -11.87 -6.83 -7.65
N THR A 155 -11.89 -5.90 -8.61
CA THR A 155 -13.01 -4.97 -8.80
C THR A 155 -14.33 -5.71 -9.04
N GLY A 156 -14.32 -6.79 -9.83
CA GLY A 156 -15.50 -7.64 -10.04
C GLY A 156 -16.05 -8.24 -8.75
N VAL A 157 -15.17 -8.71 -7.85
CA VAL A 157 -15.55 -9.22 -6.52
C VAL A 157 -16.08 -8.11 -5.63
N GLU A 158 -15.36 -6.99 -5.52
CA GLU A 158 -15.71 -5.86 -4.64
C GLU A 158 -17.05 -5.22 -5.03
N GLU A 159 -17.30 -5.07 -6.33
CA GLU A 159 -18.49 -4.41 -6.86
C GLU A 159 -19.63 -5.39 -7.18
N ASN A 160 -19.46 -6.69 -6.94
CA ASN A 160 -20.40 -7.75 -7.30
C ASN A 160 -20.80 -7.69 -8.79
N ARG A 161 -19.83 -7.53 -9.69
CA ARG A 161 -20.04 -7.42 -11.14
C ARG A 161 -19.59 -8.69 -11.86
N THR A 162 -20.42 -9.15 -12.80
CA THR A 162 -20.06 -10.25 -13.72
C THR A 162 -18.85 -9.85 -14.56
N VAL A 163 -17.85 -10.73 -14.61
CA VAL A 163 -16.64 -10.55 -15.43
C VAL A 163 -16.71 -11.47 -16.63
N ARG A 164 -16.46 -10.90 -17.82
CA ARG A 164 -16.25 -11.66 -19.05
C ARG A 164 -14.78 -12.00 -19.20
N MET A 165 -14.47 -13.28 -19.39
CA MET A 165 -13.10 -13.76 -19.53
C MET A 165 -12.95 -14.79 -20.64
N THR A 166 -11.82 -14.70 -21.33
CA THR A 166 -11.31 -15.74 -22.22
C THR A 166 -10.60 -16.81 -21.36
N TYR A 167 -11.20 -17.99 -21.23
CA TYR A 167 -10.72 -19.08 -20.37
C TYR A 167 -10.11 -20.22 -21.19
N ASN A 168 -8.84 -20.55 -20.92
CA ASN A 168 -8.16 -21.71 -21.50
C ASN A 168 -8.53 -23.00 -20.72
N VAL A 169 -9.16 -23.94 -21.43
CA VAL A 169 -9.52 -25.26 -20.93
C VAL A 169 -8.36 -26.22 -21.14
N LEU A 170 -7.49 -26.35 -20.12
CA LEU A 170 -6.30 -27.19 -20.15
C LEU A 170 -6.58 -28.65 -20.58
N SER A 171 -7.75 -29.21 -20.27
CA SER A 171 -8.10 -30.58 -20.63
C SER A 171 -8.41 -30.80 -22.11
N ARG A 172 -8.67 -29.74 -22.88
CA ARG A 172 -9.12 -29.82 -24.28
C ARG A 172 -8.30 -28.95 -25.24
N ASP A 173 -7.27 -28.28 -24.75
CA ASP A 173 -6.46 -27.29 -25.49
C ASP A 173 -7.33 -26.32 -26.31
N GLN A 174 -8.36 -25.79 -25.65
CA GLN A 174 -9.37 -24.92 -26.26
C GLN A 174 -9.61 -23.70 -25.40
N THR A 175 -9.91 -22.60 -26.07
CA THR A 175 -10.29 -21.35 -25.43
C THR A 175 -11.79 -21.15 -25.50
N THR A 176 -12.40 -20.76 -24.39
CA THR A 176 -13.85 -20.50 -24.27
C THR A 176 -14.08 -19.13 -23.67
N GLU A 177 -15.07 -18.39 -24.16
CA GLU A 177 -15.55 -17.16 -23.51
C GLU A 177 -16.50 -17.52 -22.35
N ARG A 178 -16.34 -16.87 -21.20
CA ARG A 178 -17.12 -17.14 -20.00
C ARG A 178 -17.53 -15.84 -19.33
N ASP A 179 -18.82 -15.75 -19.01
CA ASP A 179 -19.34 -14.78 -18.05
C ASP A 179 -19.37 -15.47 -16.67
N VAL A 180 -18.75 -14.85 -15.67
CA VAL A 180 -18.60 -15.39 -14.32
C VAL A 180 -18.95 -14.33 -13.30
N ASP A 181 -19.80 -14.67 -12.32
CA ASP A 181 -20.02 -13.86 -11.13
C ASP A 181 -18.96 -14.23 -10.09
N PRO A 182 -17.95 -13.37 -9.85
CA PRO A 182 -16.84 -13.70 -8.98
C PRO A 182 -17.23 -13.54 -7.50
N TYR A 183 -16.87 -14.52 -6.68
CA TYR A 183 -17.13 -14.51 -5.22
C TYR A 183 -15.88 -14.20 -4.41
N GLY A 184 -14.71 -14.53 -4.96
CA GLY A 184 -13.43 -14.29 -4.31
C GLY A 184 -12.34 -15.21 -4.85
N PHE A 185 -11.19 -15.18 -4.18
CA PHE A 185 -10.01 -15.93 -4.57
C PHE A 185 -9.64 -16.99 -3.54
N LEU A 186 -9.13 -18.12 -4.02
CA LEU A 186 -8.62 -19.21 -3.20
C LEU A 186 -7.17 -19.50 -3.59
N PHE A 187 -6.25 -19.39 -2.63
CA PHE A 187 -4.88 -19.86 -2.84
C PHE A 187 -4.78 -21.36 -2.51
N ARG A 188 -4.54 -22.19 -3.52
CA ARG A 188 -4.42 -23.64 -3.35
C ARG A 188 -3.36 -24.17 -4.30
N ARG A 189 -2.65 -25.25 -3.93
CA ARG A 189 -1.65 -25.89 -4.81
C ARG A 189 -0.67 -24.89 -5.46
N LYS A 190 -0.24 -23.87 -4.69
CA LYS A 190 0.68 -22.82 -5.12
C LYS A 190 0.16 -21.90 -6.24
N ALA A 191 -1.16 -21.83 -6.45
CA ALA A 191 -1.79 -20.93 -7.42
C ALA A 191 -3.06 -20.28 -6.84
N TRP A 192 -3.38 -19.08 -7.33
CA TRP A 192 -4.65 -18.40 -7.08
C TRP A 192 -5.71 -18.91 -8.04
N TYR A 193 -6.89 -19.22 -7.49
CA TYR A 193 -8.08 -19.62 -8.22
C TYR A 193 -9.18 -18.59 -7.99
N LEU A 194 -9.84 -18.17 -9.06
CA LEU A 194 -11.10 -17.44 -8.94
C LEU A 194 -12.21 -18.44 -8.60
N VAL A 195 -12.98 -18.15 -7.55
CA VAL A 195 -14.19 -18.87 -7.18
C VAL A 195 -15.37 -17.99 -7.58
N GLY A 196 -16.34 -18.57 -8.28
CA GLY A 196 -17.49 -17.84 -8.78
C GLY A 196 -18.48 -18.74 -9.52
N HIS A 197 -19.65 -18.22 -9.80
CA HIS A 197 -20.66 -18.90 -10.61
C HIS A 197 -20.42 -18.62 -12.09
N CYS A 198 -20.20 -19.68 -12.87
CA CYS A 198 -19.97 -19.55 -14.30
C CYS A 198 -21.32 -19.70 -15.03
N HIS A 199 -21.72 -18.73 -15.84
CA HIS A 199 -23.05 -18.77 -16.48
C HIS A 199 -23.22 -19.87 -17.54
N LEU A 200 -22.15 -20.62 -17.84
CA LEU A 200 -22.19 -21.81 -18.68
C LEU A 200 -22.43 -23.11 -17.89
N ARG A 201 -22.35 -23.10 -16.55
CA ARG A 201 -22.39 -24.31 -15.70
C ARG A 201 -22.94 -24.09 -14.31
#